data_AF-A0A6C9VZ24-F1
#
_entry.id   AF-A0A6C9VZ24-F1
#
_cell.length_a   1.000
_cell.length_b   1.000
_cell.length_c   1.000
_cell.angle_alpha   90.00
_cell.angle_beta   90.00
_cell.angle_gamma   90.00
#
_symmetry.space_group_name_H-M   'P 1'
#
loop_
_entity.id
_entity.type
_entity.pdbx_description
1 polymer ?
#
loop_
_entity_poly.entity_id
_entity_poly.type
_entity_poly.pdbx_seq_one_letter_code
_entity_poly.pdbx_strand_id
1 'polypeptide(L)' 'MWRTCKFKLCRFKTCRFKWCKFKTCRFKWCKFKRCKFKRCKFKLCKFKLCKFKLD' A
#
# COMPACT_ATOMS: atom_id res chain seq x y z
N MET A 1 4.61 2.28 12.21
CA MET A 1 4.08 0.89 12.15
C MET A 1 2.57 0.99 12.15
N TRP A 2 1.90 0.51 11.10
CA TRP A 2 0.47 0.73 10.88
C TRP A 2 -0.29 -0.54 11.26
N ARG A 3 -1.17 -0.46 12.28
CA ARG A 3 -1.84 -1.65 12.86
C ARG A 3 -3.23 -1.94 12.30
N THR A 4 -4.00 -0.93 11.90
CA THR A 4 -5.33 -1.10 11.29
C THR A 4 -5.61 0.13 10.44
N CYS A 5 -5.64 -0.02 9.12
CA CYS A 5 -5.83 1.12 8.21
C CYS A 5 -6.81 0.77 7.11
N LYS A 6 -7.63 1.73 6.69
CA LYS A 6 -8.54 1.58 5.57
C LYS A 6 -8.27 2.69 4.57
N PHE A 7 -7.65 2.33 3.45
CA PHE A 7 -7.42 3.24 2.33
C PHE A 7 -8.47 2.95 1.25
N LYS A 8 -9.23 3.97 0.85
CA LYS A 8 -10.23 3.88 -0.23
C LYS A 8 -9.96 4.98 -1.24
N LEU A 9 -9.96 4.64 -2.53
CA LEU A 9 -9.79 5.60 -3.65
C LEU A 9 -8.49 6.42 -3.62
N CYS A 10 -7.48 6.02 -2.83
CA CYS A 10 -6.21 6.74 -2.73
C CYS A 10 -5.34 6.58 -3.97
N ARG A 11 -4.65 7.66 -4.39
CA ARG A 11 -3.66 7.64 -5.48
C ARG A 11 -2.27 7.96 -4.92
N PHE A 12 -1.42 6.96 -4.82
CA PHE A 12 -0.02 7.10 -4.44
C PHE A 12 0.84 7.22 -5.70
N LYS A 13 1.60 8.31 -5.80
CA LYS A 13 2.53 8.57 -6.92
C LYS A 13 3.93 8.77 -6.35
N THR A 14 4.93 8.10 -6.94
CA THR A 14 6.36 8.28 -6.61
C THR A 14 6.70 8.10 -5.12
N CYS A 15 5.88 7.35 -4.36
CA CYS A 15 6.10 7.13 -2.94
C CYS A 15 7.20 6.09 -2.69
N ARG A 16 8.10 6.35 -1.74
CA ARG A 16 9.11 5.39 -1.29
C ARG A 16 8.81 4.95 0.14
N PHE A 17 8.24 3.76 0.27
CA PHE A 17 8.00 3.13 1.56
C PHE A 17 9.24 2.31 1.95
N LYS A 18 9.92 2.69 3.02
CA LYS A 18 11.06 1.95 3.58
C LYS A 18 10.69 1.45 4.99
N TRP A 19 10.97 0.19 5.28
CA TRP A 19 10.77 -0.41 6.61
C TRP A 19 9.34 -0.33 7.17
N CYS A 20 8.35 -0.11 6.31
CA CYS A 20 6.96 0.01 6.74
C CYS A 20 6.38 -1.37 7.07
N LYS A 21 5.77 -1.48 8.25
CA LYS A 21 5.00 -2.66 8.65
C LYS A 21 3.51 -2.30 8.64
N PHE A 22 2.73 -2.97 7.82
CA PHE A 22 1.28 -2.88 7.73
C PHE A 22 0.67 -4.17 8.29
N LYS A 23 -0.13 -4.07 9.34
CA LYS A 23 -0.90 -5.18 9.91
C LYS A 23 -2.37 -4.87 9.68
N THR A 24 -3.18 -5.86 9.26
CA THR A 24 -4.64 -5.74 9.17
C THR A 24 -5.16 -4.51 8.39
N CYS A 25 -4.41 -4.06 7.37
CA CYS A 25 -4.80 -2.92 6.53
C CYS A 25 -5.66 -3.36 5.32
N ARG A 26 -6.62 -2.52 4.93
CA ARG A 26 -7.47 -2.74 3.75
C ARG A 26 -7.27 -1.60 2.76
N PHE A 27 -6.94 -1.94 1.53
CA PHE A 27 -6.83 -1.02 0.41
C PHE A 27 -7.92 -1.36 -0.60
N LYS A 28 -8.77 -0.39 -0.96
CA LYS A 28 -9.86 -0.56 -1.94
C LYS A 28 -9.75 0.53 -3.01
N TRP A 29 -9.71 0.15 -4.28
CA TRP A 29 -9.63 1.10 -5.41
C TRP A 29 -8.40 2.04 -5.37
N CYS A 30 -7.31 1.63 -4.71
CA CYS A 30 -6.10 2.44 -4.64
C CYS A 30 -5.22 2.27 -5.88
N LYS A 31 -4.57 3.34 -6.34
CA LYS A 31 -3.61 3.32 -7.46
C LYS A 31 -2.22 3.68 -6.94
N PHE A 32 -1.24 2.83 -7.21
CA PHE A 32 0.17 3.03 -6.87
C PHE A 32 0.96 3.17 -8.17
N LYS A 33 1.48 4.37 -8.48
CA LYS A 33 2.31 4.63 -9.67
C LYS A 33 3.73 4.96 -9.25
N ARG A 34 4.73 4.28 -9.79
CA ARG A 34 6.17 4.47 -9.48
C ARG A 34 6.48 4.40 -7.98
N CYS A 35 5.72 3.60 -7.23
CA CYS A 35 5.91 3.43 -5.79
C CYS A 35 6.93 2.31 -5.53
N LYS A 36 7.87 2.54 -4.61
CA LYS A 36 8.88 1.53 -4.21
C LYS A 36 8.65 1.12 -2.76
N PHE A 37 8.60 -0.18 -2.50
CA PHE A 37 8.46 -0.75 -1.17
C PHE A 37 9.73 -1.53 -0.82
N LYS A 38 10.62 -0.96 0.00
CA LYS A 38 11.87 -1.61 0.43
C LYS A 38 11.75 -2.09 1.87
N ARG A 39 12.01 -3.38 2.11
CA ARG A 39 11.93 -4.03 3.43
C ARG A 39 10.58 -3.77 4.15
N CYS A 40 9.49 -3.67 3.39
CA CYS A 40 8.15 -3.50 3.94
C CYS A 40 7.52 -4.87 4.22
N LYS A 41 6.74 -4.98 5.31
CA LYS A 41 6.00 -6.21 5.67
C LYS A 41 4.52 -5.92 5.68
N PHE A 42 3.74 -6.77 5.00
CA PHE A 42 2.28 -6.70 4.99
C PHE A 42 1.74 -7.99 5.61
N LYS A 43 1.10 -7.91 6.78
CA LYS A 43 0.48 -9.05 7.48
C LYS A 43 -1.03 -8.85 7.53
N LEU A 44 -1.79 -9.84 7.09
CA LEU A 44 -3.27 -9.80 7.06
C LEU A 44 -3.84 -8.57 6.33
N CYS A 45 -3.12 -8.06 5.33
CA CYS A 45 -3.57 -6.91 4.55
C CYS A 45 -4.39 -7.39 3.34
N LYS A 46 -5.45 -6.67 3.00
CA LYS A 46 -6.31 -6.96 1.84
C LYS A 46 -6.22 -5.82 0.83
N PHE A 47 -5.93 -6.16 -0.43
CA PHE A 47 -5.92 -5.23 -1.55
C PHE A 47 -7.05 -5.64 -2.52
N LYS A 48 -8.07 -4.80 -2.68
CA LYS A 48 -9.20 -5.06 -3.59
C LYS A 48 -9.28 -3.98 -4.65
N LEU A 49 -9.24 -4.39 -5.91
CA LEU A 49 -9.31 -3.48 -7.07
C LEU A 49 -8.21 -2.40 -7.05
N CYS A 50 -7.04 -2.76 -6.50
CA CYS A 50 -5.87 -1.88 -6.48
C CYS A 50 -5.05 -2.08 -7.75
N LYS A 51 -4.48 -0.99 -8.27
CA LYS A 51 -3.57 -1.04 -9.44
C LYS A 51 -2.16 -0.63 -9.02
N PHE A 52 -1.17 -1.43 -9.39
CA PHE A 52 0.25 -1.12 -9.20
C PHE A 52 0.88 -0.95 -10.58
N LYS A 53 1.38 0.24 -10.88
CA LYS A 53 2.14 0.53 -12.10
C LYS A 53 3.57 0.89 -11.71
N LEU A 54 4.49 -0.04 -11.93
CA LEU A 54 5.91 0.25 -12.05
C LEU A 54 6.11 0.71 -13.50
N ASP A 55 6.60 1.92 -13.66
CA ASP A 55 7.10 2.46 -14.91
C ASP A 55 8.58 2.70 -14.65
#